data_AF-A0A5A9GGV9-F1
#
_entry.id   AF-A0A5A9GGV9-F1
#
_cell.length_a   1.000
_cell.length_b   1.000
_cell.length_c   1.000
_cell.angle_alpha   90.00
_cell.angle_beta   90.00
_cell.angle_gamma   90.00
#
_symmetry.space_group_name_H-M   'P 1'
#
loop_
_entity.id
_entity.type
_entity.pdbx_description
1 polymer ?
#
loop_
_entity_poly.entity_id
_entity_poly.type
_entity_poly.pdbx_seq_one_letter_code
_entity_poly.pdbx_strand_id
1 'polypeptide(L)' 'MMFKDMKRARRRHDLARMKAKVRRAWNQGPEADRFANHMAWCARGCCANPRRFWSELTMQEIRQDVRDRYSE' A
#
# COMPACT_ATOMS: atom_id res chain seq x y z
N MET A 1 -22.65 -14.06 -10.70
CA MET A 1 -21.18 -14.20 -10.92
C MET A 1 -20.52 -12.91 -11.42
N MET A 2 -21.16 -12.17 -12.33
CA MET A 2 -20.65 -10.94 -12.99
C MET A 2 -20.05 -9.84 -12.08
N PHE A 3 -20.65 -9.53 -10.92
CA PHE A 3 -20.16 -8.48 -10.01
C PHE A 3 -18.76 -8.77 -9.42
N LYS A 4 -18.44 -10.03 -9.10
CA LYS A 4 -17.11 -10.42 -8.59
C LYS A 4 -16.05 -10.25 -9.67
N ASP A 5 -16.39 -10.59 -10.91
CA ASP A 5 -15.48 -10.49 -12.05
C ASP A 5 -15.20 -9.02 -12.44
N MET A 6 -16.21 -8.15 -12.39
CA MET A 6 -16.01 -6.70 -12.55
C MET A 6 -15.09 -6.13 -11.46
N LYS A 7 -15.25 -6.57 -10.21
CA LYS A 7 -14.37 -6.17 -9.10
C LYS A 7 -12.93 -6.62 -9.33
N ARG A 8 -12.73 -7.81 -9.89
CA ARG A 8 -11.39 -8.33 -10.25
C ARG A 8 -10.78 -7.56 -11.42
N ALA A 9 -11.56 -7.28 -12.47
CA ALA A 9 -11.11 -6.50 -13.62
C ALA A 9 -10.69 -5.07 -13.21
N ARG A 10 -11.51 -4.41 -12.39
CA ARG A 10 -11.19 -3.07 -11.85
C ARG A 10 -9.89 -3.07 -11.04
N ARG A 11 -9.71 -4.05 -10.14
CA ARG A 11 -8.45 -4.20 -9.37
C ARG A 11 -7.22 -4.35 -10.26
N ARG A 12 -7.32 -5.12 -11.35
CA ARG A 12 -6.22 -5.30 -12.31
C ARG A 12 -5.93 -4.00 -13.08
N HIS A 13 -6.96 -3.28 -13.49
CA HIS A 13 -6.82 -2.00 -14.16
C HIS A 13 -6.17 -0.95 -13.23
N ASP A 14 -6.65 -0.83 -12.00
CA ASP A 14 -6.07 0.09 -11.01
C ASP A 14 -4.61 -0.26 -10.69
N LEU A 15 -4.29 -1.55 -10.54
CA LEU A 15 -2.91 -2.01 -10.37
C LEU A 15 -2.04 -1.62 -11.56
N ALA A 16 -2.52 -1.78 -12.80
CA ALA A 16 -1.78 -1.40 -14.01
C ALA A 16 -1.50 0.11 -14.06
N ARG A 17 -2.50 0.95 -13.74
CA ARG A 17 -2.31 2.42 -13.67
C ARG A 17 -1.26 2.80 -12.65
N MET A 18 -1.30 2.20 -11.46
CA MET A 18 -0.36 2.51 -10.38
C MET A 18 1.06 2.08 -10.74
N LYS A 19 1.22 0.91 -11.37
CA LYS A 19 2.52 0.49 -11.90
C LYS A 19 3.08 1.47 -12.93
N ALA A 20 2.24 1.94 -13.85
CA ALA A 20 2.65 2.93 -14.84
C ALA A 20 3.09 4.26 -14.19
N LYS A 21 2.38 4.71 -13.15
CA LYS A 21 2.76 5.91 -12.38
C LYS A 21 4.12 5.75 -11.70
N VAL A 22 4.36 4.61 -11.05
CA VAL A 22 5.63 4.33 -10.35
C VAL A 22 6.79 4.22 -11.35
N ARG A 23 6.62 3.52 -12.48
CA ARG A 23 7.64 3.43 -13.54
C ARG A 23 8.03 4.79 -14.12
N ARG A 24 7.07 5.71 -14.28
CA ARG A 24 7.36 7.09 -14.72
C ARG A 24 8.15 7.88 -13.69
N ALA A 25 7.82 7.72 -12.40
CA ALA A 25 8.51 8.42 -11.31
C ALA A 25 9.89 7.82 -11.00
N TRP A 26 10.10 6.54 -11.27
CA TRP A 26 11.30 5.80 -10.89
C TRP A 26 11.89 5.07 -12.09
N ASN A 27 12.77 5.74 -12.81
CA ASN A 27 13.48 5.19 -13.97
C ASN A 27 14.77 4.42 -13.58
N GLN A 28 14.89 4.02 -12.30
CA GLN A 28 16.11 3.45 -11.74
C GLN A 28 15.93 1.97 -11.37
N GLY A 29 16.24 1.09 -12.33
CA GLY A 29 16.60 -0.30 -12.07
C GLY A 29 15.47 -1.32 -11.79
N PRO A 30 15.83 -2.61 -11.66
CA PRO A 30 14.90 -3.74 -11.53
C PRO A 30 14.01 -3.69 -10.27
N GLU A 31 14.32 -2.82 -9.31
CA GLU A 31 13.56 -2.64 -8.07
C GLU A 31 12.27 -1.84 -8.27
N ALA A 32 12.18 -1.05 -9.36
CA ALA A 32 11.00 -0.25 -9.69
C ALA A 32 9.73 -1.10 -9.81
N ASP A 33 9.83 -2.32 -10.38
CA ASP A 33 8.69 -3.22 -10.53
C ASP A 33 8.24 -3.83 -9.19
N ARG A 34 9.16 -4.03 -8.25
CA ARG A 34 8.86 -4.49 -6.88
C ARG A 34 8.09 -3.42 -6.11
N PHE A 35 8.52 -2.16 -6.20
CA PHE A 35 7.81 -1.04 -5.58
C PHE A 35 6.48 -0.73 -6.27
N ALA A 36 6.41 -0.90 -7.60
CA ALA A 36 5.22 -0.71 -8.41
C ALA A 36 4.10 -1.72 -8.06
N ASN A 37 4.44 -2.96 -7.73
CA ASN A 37 3.48 -3.99 -7.29
C ASN A 37 2.83 -3.67 -5.95
N HIS A 38 3.56 -3.02 -5.04
CA HIS A 38 3.10 -2.75 -3.68
C HIS A 38 2.75 -1.28 -3.43
N MET A 39 2.96 -0.39 -4.43
CA MET A 39 2.94 1.07 -4.25
C MET A 39 3.78 1.56 -3.05
N ALA A 40 4.75 0.77 -2.62
CA ALA A 40 5.56 1.06 -1.46
C ALA A 40 6.82 1.74 -1.96
N TRP A 41 6.72 3.05 -2.20
CA TRP A 41 7.83 3.90 -2.64
C TRP A 41 9.03 3.83 -1.66
N CYS A 42 8.74 3.59 -0.38
CA CYS A 42 9.72 3.40 0.67
C CYS A 42 9.27 2.23 1.55
N ALA A 43 9.53 1.00 1.12
CA ALA A 43 9.41 -0.19 1.98
C ALA A 43 10.64 -0.38 2.89
N ARG A 44 11.51 0.63 2.99
CA ARG A 44 12.59 0.69 3.98
C ARG A 44 11.98 1.08 5.32
N GLY A 45 12.63 0.69 6.42
CA GLY A 45 12.16 0.92 7.79
C GLY A 45 11.40 2.25 7.90
N CYS A 46 12.07 3.37 7.67
CA CYS A 46 11.55 4.74 7.87
C CYS A 46 10.19 5.09 7.23
N CYS A 47 9.73 4.41 6.18
CA CYS A 47 8.41 4.67 5.60
C CYS A 47 7.59 3.42 5.28
N ALA A 48 8.07 2.25 5.71
CA ALA A 48 7.33 1.00 5.56
C ALA A 48 6.32 0.83 6.68
N ASN A 49 5.49 -0.22 6.57
CA ASN A 49 4.58 -0.62 7.63
C ASN A 49 5.35 -0.86 8.95
N PRO A 50 5.10 -0.07 10.02
CA PRO A 50 5.81 -0.21 11.29
C PRO A 50 5.68 -1.62 11.91
N ARG A 51 4.53 -2.28 11.70
CA ARG A 51 4.31 -3.65 12.18
C ARG A 51 5.30 -4.65 11.61
N ARG A 52 5.75 -4.43 10.38
CA ARG A 52 6.65 -5.36 9.70
C ARG A 52 8.10 -5.25 10.19
N PHE A 53 8.54 -4.06 10.59
CA PHE A 53 9.96 -3.78 10.85
C PHE A 53 10.28 -3.60 12.33
N TRP A 54 9.34 -3.08 13.12
CA TRP A 54 9.57 -2.79 14.54
C TRP A 54 8.47 -3.33 15.45
N SER A 55 7.50 -4.06 14.89
CA SER A 55 6.33 -4.54 15.62
C SER A 55 5.55 -3.41 16.31
N GLU A 56 5.59 -2.20 15.77
CA GLU A 56 4.86 -1.03 16.29
C GLU A 56 3.52 -0.86 15.58
N LEU A 57 2.58 -0.16 16.24
CA LEU A 57 1.29 0.17 15.64
C LEU A 57 1.47 1.14 14.47
N THR A 58 0.68 0.94 13.43
CA THR A 58 0.51 1.89 12.34
C THR A 58 -0.26 3.13 12.82
N MET A 59 -0.09 4.27 12.14
CA MET A 59 -0.86 5.48 12.44
C MET A 59 -2.38 5.29 12.37
N GLN A 60 -2.86 4.35 11.55
CA GLN A 60 -4.28 4.01 11.46
C GLN A 60 -4.74 3.24 12.69
N GLU A 61 -3.96 2.26 13.14
CA GLU A 61 -4.21 1.53 14.38
C GLU A 61 -4.15 2.46 15.59
N ILE A 62 -3.18 3.39 15.65
CA ILE A 62 -3.08 4.41 16.70
C ILE A 62 -4.34 5.28 16.73
N ARG A 63 -4.79 5.77 15.57
CA ARG A 63 -6.02 6.59 15.48
C ARG A 63 -7.26 5.81 15.94
N GLN A 64 -7.32 4.52 15.65
CA GLN A 64 -8.43 3.66 16.09
C GLN A 64 -8.37 3.41 17.60
N ASP A 65 -7.21 3.06 18.15
CA ASP A 65 -7.00 2.85 19.60
C ASP A 65 -7.36 4.11 20.41
N VAL A 66 -6.94 5.29 19.93
CA VAL A 66 -7.35 6.57 20.54
C VAL A 66 -8.87 6.74 20.48
N ARG A 67 -9.50 6.45 19.34
CA ARG A 67 -10.95 6.56 19.21
C ARG A 67 -11.66 5.63 20.20
N ASP A 68 -11.23 4.38 20.32
CA ASP A 68 -11.87 3.39 21.17
C ASP A 68 -11.76 3.75 22.66
N ARG A 69 -10.62 4.30 23.09
CA ARG A 69 -10.40 4.73 24.50
C ARG A 69 -11.21 5.94 24.95
N TYR A 70 -11.58 6.83 24.04
CA TYR A 70 -12.29 8.09 24.36
C TYR A 70 -13.74 8.09 23.88
N SER A 71 -14.25 6.95 23.40
CA SER A 71 -15.66 6.77 23.00
C SER A 71 -16.48 6.02 24.07
N GLU A 72 -15.89 5.72 25.23
CA GLU A 72 -16.58 5.32 26.47
C GLU A 72 -16.93 6.55 27.32
#